data_AF-A0AAU4FYM2-F1
#
_entry.id   AF-A0AAU4FYM2-F1
#
_cell.length_a   1.000
_cell.length_b   1.000
_cell.length_c   1.000
_cell.angle_alpha   90.00
_cell.angle_beta   90.00
_cell.angle_gamma   90.00
#
_symmetry.space_group_name_H-M   'P 1'
#
loop_
_entity.id
_entity.type
_entity.pdbx_description
1 polymer ?
#
loop_
_entity_poly.entity_id
_entity_poly.type
_entity_poly.pdbx_seq_one_letter_code
_entity_poly.pdbx_strand_id
1 'polypeptide(L)'
;MTSVVRQWREHGEPPQPASRWSRDPWLKLFPGHHAFLDALPDGIDRAEATRHAERAVTPEGAELAFLVAMIWGYGRVGYGAWRTARVLAENPHAVERLAEVALVARDHGGRAAFRNLADEPLRYLGVAFGTKYLRFVTTAQSPDHASAPILDAVVRRWLATHADLRLNINEWRPDVYEQYVDLLTSWSTKLDLATDTVEELIFRSAISQDGSAQWAERWAGSDEPATPTGKAQATLLELERLFDTADAGPAEEARPHLDELAQIIQRGWAD
;
A
#
# COMPACT_ATOMS: atom_id res chain seq x y z
N MET A 1 -7.71 19.35 -1.22
CA MET A 1 -7.05 18.99 0.06
C MET A 1 -7.62 19.75 1.27
N THR A 2 -7.71 21.08 1.27
CA THR A 2 -8.19 21.85 2.44
C THR A 2 -9.57 21.43 2.97
N SER A 3 -10.54 21.14 2.09
CA SER A 3 -11.86 20.65 2.54
C SER A 3 -11.80 19.26 3.20
N VAL A 4 -10.92 18.38 2.72
CA VAL A 4 -10.71 17.03 3.29
C VAL A 4 -10.13 17.15 4.69
N VAL A 5 -9.12 18.00 4.87
CA VAL A 5 -8.50 18.27 6.17
C VAL A 5 -9.51 18.86 7.16
N ARG A 6 -10.30 19.85 6.73
CA ARG A 6 -11.33 20.45 7.58
C ARG A 6 -12.34 19.41 8.07
N GLN A 7 -12.86 18.58 7.16
CA GLN A 7 -13.81 17.53 7.53
C GLN A 7 -13.18 16.53 8.50
N TRP A 8 -11.93 16.11 8.28
CA TRP A 8 -11.21 15.21 9.18
C TRP A 8 -11.05 15.79 10.59
N ARG A 9 -10.67 17.08 10.70
CA ARG A 9 -10.58 17.80 11.98
C ARG A 9 -11.94 17.92 12.68
N GLU A 10 -13.00 18.25 11.94
CA GLU A 10 -14.37 18.35 12.47
C GLU A 10 -14.88 17.02 13.06
N HIS A 11 -14.38 15.88 12.57
CA HIS A 11 -14.70 14.55 13.09
C HIS A 11 -13.75 14.07 14.20
N GLY A 12 -12.91 14.95 14.75
CA GLY A 12 -12.00 14.62 15.85
C GLY A 12 -10.75 13.85 15.41
N GLU A 13 -10.29 14.07 14.18
CA GLU A 13 -9.04 13.50 13.67
C GLU A 13 -8.98 11.95 13.75
N PRO A 14 -10.02 11.23 13.29
CA PRO A 14 -10.08 9.78 13.46
C PRO A 14 -8.91 9.10 12.72
N PRO A 15 -8.30 8.04 13.30
CA PRO A 15 -7.20 7.31 12.65
C PRO A 15 -7.69 6.48 11.45
N GLN A 16 -6.76 6.04 10.59
CA GLN A 16 -7.06 5.03 9.58
C GLN A 16 -7.53 3.72 10.23
N PRO A 17 -8.66 3.13 9.80
CA PRO A 17 -9.09 1.82 10.28
C PRO A 17 -8.09 0.71 9.96
N ALA A 18 -8.05 -0.33 10.81
CA ALA A 18 -7.22 -1.50 10.58
C ALA A 18 -7.64 -2.29 9.33
N SER A 19 -6.65 -2.77 8.57
CA SER A 19 -6.80 -3.67 7.43
C SER A 19 -7.09 -5.08 7.92
N ARG A 20 -8.33 -5.56 7.72
CA ARG A 20 -8.66 -6.97 7.94
C ARG A 20 -7.98 -7.85 6.88
N TRP A 21 -7.64 -9.08 7.24
CA TRP A 21 -6.98 -10.03 6.36
C TRP A 21 -7.47 -11.47 6.58
N SER A 22 -7.19 -12.35 5.62
CA SER A 22 -7.54 -13.77 5.69
C SER A 22 -6.28 -14.56 6.01
N ARG A 23 -6.24 -15.29 7.15
CA ARG A 23 -5.04 -16.01 7.59
C ARG A 23 -4.66 -17.21 6.74
N ASP A 24 -5.64 -18.01 6.32
CA ASP A 24 -5.39 -19.33 5.71
C ASP A 24 -4.41 -19.31 4.53
N PRO A 25 -4.51 -18.38 3.55
CA PRO A 25 -3.55 -18.32 2.45
C PRO A 25 -2.12 -18.06 2.91
N TRP A 26 -1.93 -17.25 3.96
CA TRP A 26 -0.62 -16.94 4.53
C TRP A 26 -0.05 -18.12 5.30
N LEU A 27 -0.85 -18.76 6.16
CA LEU A 27 -0.43 -19.98 6.85
C LEU A 27 -0.02 -21.07 5.86
N LYS A 28 -0.76 -21.24 4.76
CA LYS A 28 -0.43 -22.23 3.72
C LYS A 28 0.91 -21.96 3.04
N LEU A 29 1.25 -20.70 2.77
CA LEU A 29 2.44 -20.31 2.01
C LEU A 29 3.67 -20.04 2.88
N PHE A 30 3.48 -19.83 4.18
CA PHE A 30 4.56 -19.54 5.13
C PHE A 30 4.54 -20.51 6.33
N PRO A 31 4.78 -21.82 6.11
CA PRO A 31 4.73 -22.82 7.19
C PRO A 31 5.73 -22.56 8.33
N GLY A 32 6.89 -21.96 8.03
CA GLY A 32 7.87 -21.55 9.04
C GLY A 32 7.42 -20.39 9.94
N HIS A 33 6.31 -19.72 9.59
CA HIS A 33 5.84 -18.50 10.26
C HIS A 33 4.48 -18.68 10.96
N HIS A 34 3.98 -19.91 11.13
CA HIS A 34 2.65 -20.15 11.74
C HIS A 34 2.49 -19.49 13.10
N ALA A 35 3.42 -19.74 14.03
CA ALA A 35 3.34 -19.15 15.37
C ALA A 35 3.30 -17.62 15.36
N PHE A 36 3.99 -16.99 14.40
CA PHE A 36 3.95 -15.55 14.21
C PHE A 36 2.60 -15.08 13.64
N LEU A 37 2.13 -15.71 12.56
CA LEU A 37 0.89 -15.36 11.87
C LEU A 37 -0.35 -15.58 12.74
N ASP A 38 -0.36 -16.62 13.58
CA ASP A 38 -1.44 -16.90 14.52
C ASP A 38 -1.51 -15.89 15.67
N ALA A 39 -0.38 -15.28 16.03
CA ALA A 39 -0.30 -14.25 17.06
C ALA A 39 -0.74 -12.86 16.56
N LEU A 40 -0.82 -12.65 15.25
CA LEU A 40 -1.25 -11.37 14.67
C LEU A 40 -2.76 -11.13 14.87
N PRO A 41 -3.17 -9.88 15.14
CA PRO A 41 -4.59 -9.52 15.27
C PRO A 41 -5.36 -9.73 13.95
N ASP A 42 -6.70 -9.81 14.05
CA ASP A 42 -7.60 -9.96 12.89
C ASP A 42 -7.54 -8.77 11.90
N GLY A 43 -7.08 -7.62 12.39
CA GLY A 43 -6.83 -6.44 11.58
C GLY A 43 -5.52 -5.78 11.99
N ILE A 44 -4.76 -5.33 11.00
CA ILE A 44 -3.49 -4.64 11.20
C ILE A 44 -3.71 -3.16 10.88
N ASP A 45 -3.39 -2.26 11.81
CA ASP A 45 -3.36 -0.82 11.55
C ASP A 45 -1.91 -0.34 11.30
N ARG A 46 -1.75 0.97 11.07
CA ARG A 46 -0.40 1.54 10.85
C ARG A 46 0.50 1.39 12.09
N ALA A 47 -0.06 1.45 13.30
CA ALA A 47 0.73 1.36 14.53
C ALA A 47 1.26 -0.06 14.75
N GLU A 48 0.41 -1.06 14.58
CA GLU A 48 0.77 -2.47 14.63
C GLU A 48 1.84 -2.81 13.59
N ALA A 49 1.66 -2.36 12.34
CA ALA A 49 2.65 -2.57 11.29
C ALA A 49 3.99 -1.89 11.58
N THR A 50 3.96 -0.68 12.16
CA THR A 50 5.17 0.03 12.59
C THR A 50 5.90 -0.71 13.70
N ARG A 51 5.17 -1.25 14.69
CA ARG A 51 5.75 -2.00 15.81
C ARG A 51 6.56 -3.21 15.32
N HIS A 52 6.06 -3.93 14.31
CA HIS A 52 6.81 -5.05 13.73
C HIS A 52 8.06 -4.59 12.94
N ALA A 53 8.06 -3.37 12.43
CA ALA A 53 9.20 -2.78 11.74
C ALA A 53 10.33 -2.28 12.66
N GLU A 54 10.13 -2.26 13.99
CA GLU A 54 11.16 -1.87 14.98
C GLU A 54 12.40 -2.78 14.93
N ARG A 55 12.24 -4.04 14.50
CA ARG A 55 13.32 -5.02 14.39
C ARG A 55 13.85 -5.20 12.97
N ALA A 56 13.40 -4.37 12.02
CA ALA A 56 13.67 -4.56 10.59
C ALA A 56 15.14 -4.44 10.19
N VAL A 57 16.05 -4.02 11.08
CA VAL A 57 17.49 -3.91 10.82
C VAL A 57 18.24 -5.25 10.90
N THR A 58 17.56 -6.34 11.26
CA THR A 58 18.11 -7.71 11.12
C THR A 58 17.33 -8.46 10.04
N PRO A 59 17.93 -9.47 9.38
CA PRO A 59 17.22 -10.29 8.39
C PRO A 59 15.89 -10.82 8.92
N GLU A 60 15.89 -11.48 10.07
CA GLU A 60 14.67 -12.09 10.64
C GLU A 60 13.60 -11.03 10.93
N GLY A 61 13.98 -9.88 11.47
CA GLY A 61 13.04 -8.79 11.73
C GLY A 61 12.54 -8.13 10.46
N ALA A 62 13.37 -8.03 9.42
CA ALA A 62 13.00 -7.47 8.13
C ALA A 62 11.96 -8.34 7.41
N GLU A 63 12.12 -9.66 7.48
CA GLU A 63 11.14 -10.61 6.94
C GLU A 63 9.77 -10.45 7.62
N LEU A 64 9.74 -10.44 8.96
CA LEU A 64 8.48 -10.27 9.72
C LEU A 64 7.83 -8.91 9.45
N ALA A 65 8.62 -7.83 9.40
CA ALA A 65 8.14 -6.50 9.06
C ALA A 65 7.57 -6.44 7.64
N PHE A 66 8.23 -7.10 6.69
CA PHE A 66 7.77 -7.20 5.31
C PHE A 66 6.46 -7.98 5.21
N LEU A 67 6.35 -9.15 5.87
CA LEU A 67 5.10 -9.92 5.92
C LEU A 67 3.95 -9.06 6.45
N VAL A 68 4.14 -8.33 7.56
CA VAL A 68 3.12 -7.46 8.15
C VAL A 68 2.75 -6.31 7.21
N ALA A 69 3.73 -5.67 6.57
CA ALA A 69 3.49 -4.62 5.59
C ALA A 69 2.67 -5.13 4.40
N MET A 70 2.94 -6.35 3.93
CA MET A 70 2.19 -6.97 2.85
C MET A 70 0.79 -7.38 3.29
N ILE A 71 0.62 -7.97 4.47
CA ILE A 71 -0.69 -8.30 5.06
C ILE A 71 -1.54 -7.03 5.18
N TRP A 72 -0.97 -5.95 5.73
CA TRP A 72 -1.64 -4.66 5.85
C TRP A 72 -2.05 -4.10 4.49
N GLY A 73 -1.17 -4.19 3.49
CA GLY A 73 -1.38 -3.64 2.15
C GLY A 73 -2.36 -4.43 1.29
N TYR A 74 -2.33 -5.77 1.37
CA TYR A 74 -3.24 -6.65 0.62
C TYR A 74 -4.59 -6.83 1.33
N GLY A 75 -4.62 -6.79 2.66
CA GLY A 75 -5.82 -7.08 3.45
C GLY A 75 -6.40 -8.46 3.11
N ARG A 76 -7.67 -8.49 2.67
CA ARG A 76 -8.38 -9.72 2.29
C ARG A 76 -8.09 -10.22 0.87
N VAL A 77 -7.23 -9.56 0.10
CA VAL A 77 -6.93 -9.94 -1.28
C VAL A 77 -6.20 -11.29 -1.31
N GLY A 78 -6.79 -12.29 -1.98
CA GLY A 78 -6.41 -13.70 -1.86
C GLY A 78 -5.03 -14.06 -2.39
N TYR A 79 -4.50 -13.30 -3.36
CA TYR A 79 -3.16 -13.55 -3.91
C TYR A 79 -2.04 -12.84 -3.16
N GLY A 80 -2.33 -12.05 -2.12
CA GLY A 80 -1.32 -11.30 -1.38
C GLY A 80 -0.22 -12.19 -0.80
N ALA A 81 -0.62 -13.32 -0.19
CA ALA A 81 0.31 -14.31 0.32
C ALA A 81 1.20 -14.91 -0.78
N TRP A 82 0.62 -15.23 -1.95
CA TRP A 82 1.36 -15.79 -3.08
C TRP A 82 2.39 -14.80 -3.65
N ARG A 83 2.00 -13.54 -3.85
CA ARG A 83 2.92 -12.51 -4.33
C ARG A 83 4.06 -12.26 -3.35
N THR A 84 3.74 -12.23 -2.05
CA THR A 84 4.75 -12.06 -1.01
C THR A 84 5.73 -13.22 -0.97
N ALA A 85 5.22 -14.46 -1.05
CA ALA A 85 6.05 -15.66 -1.13
C ALA A 85 6.95 -15.64 -2.36
N ARG A 86 6.42 -15.16 -3.50
CA ARG A 86 7.19 -15.02 -4.74
C ARG A 86 8.35 -14.04 -4.62
N VAL A 87 8.12 -12.87 -3.99
CA VAL A 87 9.21 -11.90 -3.71
C VAL A 87 10.31 -12.56 -2.88
N LEU A 88 9.94 -13.24 -1.80
CA LEU A 88 10.93 -13.85 -0.89
C LEU A 88 11.65 -15.06 -1.50
N ALA A 89 10.97 -15.87 -2.30
CA ALA A 89 11.53 -17.10 -2.87
C ALA A 89 12.30 -16.89 -4.18
N GLU A 90 11.91 -15.94 -5.03
CA GLU A 90 12.52 -15.71 -6.35
C GLU A 90 13.60 -14.62 -6.37
N ASN A 91 13.92 -14.02 -5.22
CA ASN A 91 15.05 -13.11 -5.06
C ASN A 91 16.06 -13.73 -4.08
N PRO A 92 17.23 -14.21 -4.56
CA PRO A 92 18.31 -14.63 -3.68
C PRO A 92 18.69 -13.45 -2.79
N HIS A 93 18.67 -13.63 -1.47
CA HIS A 93 18.94 -12.59 -0.46
C HIS A 93 17.84 -11.53 -0.25
N ALA A 94 16.57 -11.83 -0.58
CA ALA A 94 15.46 -10.91 -0.38
C ALA A 94 15.40 -10.32 1.04
N VAL A 95 15.62 -11.16 2.05
CA VAL A 95 15.49 -10.79 3.46
C VAL A 95 16.65 -9.90 3.90
N GLU A 96 17.88 -10.23 3.51
CA GLU A 96 19.07 -9.42 3.75
C GLU A 96 18.96 -8.06 3.07
N ARG A 97 18.44 -8.04 1.84
CA ARG A 97 18.19 -6.81 1.08
C ARG A 97 17.16 -5.91 1.77
N LEU A 98 16.06 -6.49 2.27
CA LEU A 98 15.08 -5.74 3.06
C LEU A 98 15.70 -5.14 4.33
N ALA A 99 16.53 -5.91 5.04
CA ALA A 99 17.23 -5.43 6.24
C ALA A 99 18.22 -4.30 5.92
N GLU A 100 18.94 -4.39 4.81
CA GLU A 100 19.83 -3.32 4.33
C GLU A 100 19.05 -2.03 4.04
N VAL A 101 17.92 -2.12 3.34
CA VAL A 101 17.05 -0.97 3.09
C VAL A 101 16.55 -0.35 4.39
N ALA A 102 16.21 -1.17 5.39
CA ALA A 102 15.82 -0.68 6.72
C ALA A 102 16.98 0.02 7.46
N LEU A 103 18.22 -0.45 7.31
CA LEU A 103 19.42 0.23 7.82
C LEU A 103 19.61 1.60 7.14
N VAL A 104 19.44 1.67 5.82
CA VAL A 104 19.50 2.94 5.08
C VAL A 104 18.38 3.89 5.53
N ALA A 105 17.18 3.37 5.76
CA ALA A 105 16.06 4.15 6.29
C ALA A 105 16.43 4.76 7.65
N ARG A 106 16.97 3.96 8.58
CA ARG A 106 17.44 4.40 9.89
C ARG A 106 18.45 5.54 9.79
N ASP A 107 19.48 5.35 8.95
CA ASP A 107 20.66 6.21 8.95
C ASP A 107 20.48 7.47 8.08
N HIS A 108 19.63 7.40 7.04
CA HIS A 108 19.53 8.42 5.99
C HIS A 108 18.10 8.79 5.59
N GLY A 109 17.08 8.22 6.24
CA GLY A 109 15.68 8.54 6.03
C GLY A 109 15.07 7.93 4.77
N GLY A 110 13.77 8.22 4.57
CA GLY A 110 12.95 7.53 3.57
C GLY A 110 13.34 7.74 2.11
N ARG A 111 13.83 8.92 1.73
CA ARG A 111 14.28 9.18 0.35
C ARG A 111 15.51 8.36 -0.02
N ALA A 112 16.47 8.28 0.90
CA ALA A 112 17.67 7.47 0.71
C ALA A 112 17.32 5.98 0.64
N ALA A 113 16.40 5.51 1.49
CA ALA A 113 15.94 4.13 1.46
C ALA A 113 15.19 3.79 0.15
N PHE A 114 14.36 4.71 -0.36
CA PHE A 114 13.73 4.54 -1.66
C PHE A 114 14.77 4.44 -2.79
N ARG A 115 15.75 5.36 -2.82
CA ARG A 115 16.84 5.33 -3.80
C ARG A 115 17.61 4.00 -3.73
N ASN A 116 18.02 3.59 -2.55
CA ASN A 116 18.73 2.35 -2.35
C ASN A 116 17.90 1.16 -2.87
N LEU A 117 16.62 1.03 -2.49
CA LEU A 117 15.75 -0.04 -3.01
C LEU A 117 15.51 0.06 -4.52
N ALA A 118 15.50 1.26 -5.11
CA ALA A 118 15.36 1.46 -6.54
C ALA A 118 16.63 1.06 -7.33
N ASP A 119 17.82 1.21 -6.75
CA ASP A 119 19.09 0.84 -7.37
C ASP A 119 19.23 -0.69 -7.54
N GLU A 120 18.70 -1.44 -6.58
CA GLU A 120 18.63 -2.90 -6.61
C GLU A 120 17.24 -3.37 -6.16
N PRO A 121 16.25 -3.33 -7.07
CA PRO A 121 14.87 -3.65 -6.75
C PRO A 121 14.65 -5.15 -6.67
N LEU A 122 13.85 -5.57 -5.69
CA LEU A 122 13.41 -6.97 -5.59
C LEU A 122 12.38 -7.26 -6.69
N ARG A 123 12.63 -8.34 -7.46
CA ARG A 123 11.72 -8.81 -8.49
C ARG A 123 10.33 -9.07 -7.89
N TYR A 124 9.30 -8.65 -8.61
CA TYR A 124 7.88 -8.69 -8.22
C TYR A 124 7.47 -7.78 -7.06
N LEU A 125 8.40 -7.03 -6.46
CA LEU A 125 8.06 -5.97 -5.51
C LEU A 125 7.89 -4.64 -6.25
N GLY A 126 6.65 -4.28 -6.55
CA GLY A 126 6.33 -2.98 -7.14
C GLY A 126 6.39 -1.83 -6.15
N VAL A 127 6.51 -0.60 -6.66
CA VAL A 127 6.59 0.67 -5.89
C VAL A 127 5.47 0.79 -4.86
N ALA A 128 4.24 0.41 -5.22
CA ALA A 128 3.08 0.50 -4.34
C ALA A 128 3.19 -0.30 -3.04
N PHE A 129 3.84 -1.47 -3.08
CA PHE A 129 4.03 -2.31 -1.90
C PHE A 129 5.38 -2.05 -1.24
N GLY A 130 6.42 -1.77 -2.04
CA GLY A 130 7.71 -1.39 -1.49
C GLY A 130 7.64 -0.09 -0.68
N THR A 131 6.87 0.92 -1.11
CA THR A 131 6.67 2.14 -0.33
C THR A 131 5.85 1.93 0.96
N LYS A 132 5.00 0.89 1.02
CA LYS A 132 4.35 0.48 2.28
C LYS A 132 5.36 -0.05 3.28
N TYR A 133 6.26 -0.93 2.84
CA TYR A 133 7.37 -1.38 3.66
C TYR A 133 8.25 -0.21 4.13
N LEU A 134 8.67 0.67 3.20
CA LEU A 134 9.46 1.86 3.50
C LEU A 134 8.79 2.78 4.52
N ARG A 135 7.48 3.01 4.42
CA ARG A 135 6.70 3.80 5.38
C ARG A 135 6.87 3.25 6.79
N PHE A 136 6.68 1.94 6.97
CA PHE A 136 6.76 1.33 8.31
C PHE A 136 8.19 1.34 8.87
N VAL A 137 9.20 0.99 8.07
CA VAL A 137 10.59 0.99 8.56
C VAL A 137 11.10 2.40 8.83
N THR A 138 10.76 3.39 8.00
CA THR A 138 11.19 4.79 8.26
C THR A 138 10.53 5.36 9.50
N THR A 139 9.24 5.08 9.72
CA THR A 139 8.54 5.49 10.95
C THR A 139 9.15 4.83 12.18
N ALA A 140 9.50 3.54 12.10
CA ALA A 140 10.02 2.78 13.24
C ALA A 140 11.49 3.09 13.57
N GLN A 141 12.31 3.31 12.54
CA GLN A 141 13.76 3.41 12.69
C GLN A 141 14.27 4.86 12.77
N SER A 142 13.48 5.83 12.28
CA SER A 142 13.96 7.20 12.07
C SER A 142 12.96 8.21 12.63
N PRO A 143 12.72 8.24 13.96
CA PRO A 143 11.71 9.13 14.56
C PRO A 143 12.02 10.61 14.32
N ASP A 144 13.29 10.96 14.10
CA ASP A 144 13.73 12.33 13.78
C ASP A 144 13.54 12.71 12.30
N HIS A 145 13.23 11.74 11.44
CA HIS A 145 12.98 11.95 10.01
C HIS A 145 11.49 11.81 9.70
N ALA A 146 11.02 12.55 8.69
CA ALA A 146 9.68 12.32 8.16
C ALA A 146 9.56 10.90 7.59
N SER A 147 8.48 10.20 7.96
CA SER A 147 8.10 8.92 7.37
C SER A 147 8.06 9.00 5.84
N ALA A 148 8.49 7.94 5.16
CA ALA A 148 8.33 7.78 3.72
C ALA A 148 6.84 7.63 3.38
N PRO A 149 6.20 8.58 2.68
CA PRO A 149 4.79 8.45 2.32
C PRO A 149 4.58 7.32 1.30
N ILE A 150 3.45 6.62 1.39
CA ILE A 150 3.12 5.52 0.49
C ILE A 150 2.73 6.10 -0.87
N LEU A 151 3.26 5.52 -1.96
CA LEU A 151 2.89 5.88 -3.32
C LEU A 151 2.27 4.66 -4.00
N ASP A 152 0.94 4.58 -3.99
CA ASP A 152 0.20 3.51 -4.66
C ASP A 152 -0.77 4.03 -5.72
N ALA A 153 -1.46 3.10 -6.40
CA ALA A 153 -2.38 3.44 -7.48
C ALA A 153 -3.53 4.36 -7.04
N VAL A 154 -3.99 4.25 -5.79
CA VAL A 154 -5.08 5.09 -5.25
C VAL A 154 -4.57 6.53 -5.09
N VAL A 155 -3.42 6.70 -4.44
CA VAL A 155 -2.79 8.00 -4.26
C VAL A 155 -2.43 8.62 -5.61
N ARG A 156 -1.81 7.86 -6.52
CA ARG A 156 -1.47 8.28 -7.88
C ARG A 156 -2.69 8.80 -8.64
N ARG A 157 -3.79 8.02 -8.63
CA ARG A 157 -5.03 8.38 -9.33
C ARG A 157 -5.63 9.66 -8.76
N TRP A 158 -5.65 9.78 -7.43
CA TRP A 158 -6.12 10.99 -6.77
C TRP A 158 -5.30 12.22 -7.16
N LEU A 159 -3.97 12.11 -7.18
CA LEU A 159 -3.05 13.19 -7.58
C LEU A 159 -3.22 13.60 -9.04
N ALA A 160 -3.42 12.64 -9.94
CA ALA A 160 -3.68 12.94 -11.34
C ALA A 160 -4.99 13.74 -11.51
N THR A 161 -6.04 13.38 -10.77
CA THR A 161 -7.34 14.05 -10.85
C THR A 161 -7.35 15.42 -10.18
N HIS A 162 -6.71 15.57 -9.02
CA HIS A 162 -6.88 16.74 -8.15
C HIS A 162 -5.70 17.70 -8.12
N ALA A 163 -4.53 17.27 -8.60
CA ALA A 163 -3.31 18.06 -8.59
C ALA A 163 -2.62 18.11 -9.97
N ASP A 164 -3.23 17.52 -11.01
CA ASP A 164 -2.66 17.36 -12.36
C ASP A 164 -1.25 16.75 -12.36
N LEU A 165 -0.93 15.98 -11.31
CA LEU A 165 0.37 15.32 -11.15
C LEU A 165 0.24 13.86 -11.56
N ARG A 166 0.78 13.54 -12.74
CA ARG A 166 0.82 12.17 -13.27
C ARG A 166 2.16 11.52 -12.94
N LEU A 167 2.14 10.57 -12.02
CA LEU A 167 3.33 9.83 -11.58
C LEU A 167 3.36 8.45 -12.24
N ASN A 168 4.50 8.04 -12.80
CA ASN A 168 4.71 6.65 -13.21
C ASN A 168 5.16 5.83 -11.99
N ILE A 169 4.34 4.85 -11.58
CA ILE A 169 4.62 3.98 -10.42
C ILE A 169 4.89 2.53 -10.83
N ASN A 170 4.94 2.23 -12.12
CA ASN A 170 5.20 0.89 -12.64
C ASN A 170 6.70 0.53 -12.54
N GLU A 171 7.54 1.53 -12.31
CA GLU A 171 8.99 1.40 -12.25
C GLU A 171 9.53 2.17 -11.04
N TRP A 172 10.62 1.67 -10.49
CA TRP A 172 11.34 2.32 -9.41
C TRP A 172 12.10 3.55 -9.93
N ARG A 173 11.49 4.74 -9.83
CA ARG A 173 12.06 6.00 -10.32
C ARG A 173 12.23 7.01 -9.17
N PRO A 174 13.46 7.17 -8.64
CA PRO A 174 13.70 8.07 -7.51
C PRO A 174 13.27 9.51 -7.72
N ASP A 175 13.48 10.06 -8.91
CA ASP A 175 13.07 11.41 -9.28
C ASP A 175 11.55 11.60 -9.20
N VAL A 176 10.77 10.61 -9.68
CA VAL A 176 9.31 10.61 -9.60
C VAL A 176 8.84 10.53 -8.14
N TYR A 177 9.48 9.67 -7.34
CA TYR A 177 9.14 9.57 -5.92
C TYR A 177 9.52 10.85 -5.16
N GLU A 178 10.67 11.45 -5.43
CA GLU A 178 11.10 12.70 -4.80
C GLU A 178 10.16 13.86 -5.13
N GLN A 179 9.71 13.97 -6.39
CA GLN A 179 8.69 14.96 -6.78
C GLN A 179 7.39 14.78 -5.97
N TYR A 180 6.96 13.54 -5.76
CA TYR A 180 5.80 13.21 -4.93
C TYR A 180 6.02 13.62 -3.47
N VAL A 181 7.16 13.27 -2.86
CA VAL A 181 7.48 13.63 -1.47
C VAL A 181 7.59 15.15 -1.31
N ASP A 182 8.17 15.87 -2.27
CA ASP A 182 8.27 17.33 -2.26
C ASP A 182 6.87 17.98 -2.28
N LEU A 183 5.97 17.48 -3.12
CA LEU A 183 4.59 17.96 -3.15
C LEU A 183 3.91 17.77 -1.78
N LEU A 184 3.98 16.57 -1.20
CA LEU A 184 3.36 16.30 0.09
C LEU A 184 3.99 17.10 1.22
N THR A 185 5.31 17.31 1.19
CA THR A 185 6.01 18.17 2.16
C THR A 185 5.52 19.61 2.07
N SER A 186 5.29 20.12 0.84
CA SER A 186 4.74 21.46 0.65
C SER A 186 3.31 21.59 1.21
N TRP A 187 2.50 20.53 1.10
CA TRP A 187 1.15 20.49 1.66
C TRP A 187 1.16 20.32 3.18
N SER A 188 2.06 19.49 3.70
CA SER A 188 2.32 19.33 5.14
C SER A 188 2.59 20.69 5.78
N THR A 189 3.49 21.49 5.21
CA THR A 189 3.79 22.84 5.70
C THR A 189 2.58 23.77 5.65
N LYS A 190 1.82 23.76 4.55
CA LYS A 190 0.65 24.64 4.37
C LYS A 190 -0.54 24.27 5.26
N LEU A 191 -0.68 22.99 5.59
CA LEU A 191 -1.84 22.45 6.32
C LEU A 191 -1.54 22.24 7.81
N ASP A 192 -0.28 22.38 8.21
CA ASP A 192 0.22 22.08 9.56
C ASP A 192 -0.13 20.64 9.96
N LEU A 193 0.35 19.69 9.16
CA LEU A 193 0.14 18.25 9.31
C LEU A 193 1.44 17.50 9.02
N ALA A 194 1.63 16.31 9.59
CA ALA A 194 2.71 15.43 9.16
C ALA A 194 2.52 14.96 7.71
N THR A 195 3.61 14.75 6.96
CA THR A 195 3.57 14.24 5.58
C THR A 195 2.79 12.92 5.46
N ASP A 196 2.95 12.02 6.44
CA ASP A 196 2.23 10.73 6.52
C ASP A 196 0.72 10.92 6.65
N THR A 197 0.28 11.95 7.40
CA THR A 197 -1.13 12.31 7.56
C THR A 197 -1.70 12.91 6.27
N VAL A 198 -0.92 13.74 5.55
CA VAL A 198 -1.36 14.28 4.25
C VAL A 198 -1.60 13.15 3.25
N GLU A 199 -0.68 12.18 3.17
CA GLU A 199 -0.86 10.97 2.35
C GLU A 199 -2.12 10.20 2.77
N GLU A 200 -2.32 9.97 4.07
CA GLU A 200 -3.47 9.20 4.56
C GLU A 200 -4.78 9.86 4.16
N LEU A 201 -4.85 11.20 4.26
CA LEU A 201 -6.03 11.97 3.89
C LEU A 201 -6.28 11.95 2.37
N ILE A 202 -5.23 11.90 1.54
CA ILE A 202 -5.38 11.66 0.10
C ILE A 202 -6.02 10.29 -0.14
N PHE A 203 -5.45 9.24 0.46
CA PHE A 203 -5.94 7.87 0.32
C PHE A 203 -7.40 7.75 0.75
N ARG A 204 -7.76 8.30 1.92
CA ARG A 204 -9.13 8.31 2.43
C ARG A 204 -10.08 9.12 1.58
N SER A 205 -9.65 10.29 1.09
CA SER A 205 -10.45 11.10 0.17
C SER A 205 -10.77 10.33 -1.10
N ALA A 206 -9.78 9.65 -1.69
CA ALA A 206 -9.96 8.85 -2.89
C ALA A 206 -10.99 7.72 -2.66
N ILE A 207 -10.86 7.01 -1.53
CA ILE A 207 -11.82 5.98 -1.12
C ILE A 207 -13.21 6.56 -0.78
N SER A 208 -13.32 7.79 -0.31
CA SER A 208 -14.65 8.36 -0.03
C SER A 208 -15.40 8.81 -1.30
N GLN A 209 -14.70 9.29 -2.34
CA GLN A 209 -15.31 9.98 -3.49
C GLN A 209 -15.65 9.07 -4.68
N ASP A 210 -14.93 7.98 -4.90
CA ASP A 210 -15.15 7.07 -6.05
C ASP A 210 -16.40 6.15 -5.87
N GLY A 211 -17.46 6.60 -5.18
CA GLY A 211 -18.62 5.74 -4.84
C GLY A 211 -18.24 4.62 -3.87
N SER A 212 -17.17 4.86 -3.11
CA SER A 212 -16.40 3.85 -2.44
C SER A 212 -16.73 3.78 -0.93
N ALA A 213 -17.97 4.14 -0.59
CA ALA A 213 -18.58 3.78 0.69
C ALA A 213 -18.55 2.25 0.91
N GLN A 214 -18.69 1.46 -0.17
CA GLN A 214 -18.48 0.01 -0.14
C GLN A 214 -17.02 -0.40 0.15
N TRP A 215 -16.04 0.47 -0.04
CA TRP A 215 -14.64 0.16 0.23
C TRP A 215 -14.30 0.46 1.68
N ALA A 216 -14.82 1.54 2.26
CA ALA A 216 -14.71 1.73 3.70
C ALA A 216 -15.49 0.64 4.48
N GLU A 217 -16.69 0.24 4.04
CA GLU A 217 -17.49 -0.84 4.68
C GLU A 217 -16.89 -2.24 4.46
N ARG A 218 -16.24 -2.52 3.32
CA ARG A 218 -15.51 -3.80 3.11
C ARG A 218 -14.25 -3.93 3.96
N TRP A 219 -13.66 -2.80 4.39
CA TRP A 219 -12.49 -2.79 5.28
C TRP A 219 -12.92 -2.71 6.75
N ALA A 220 -13.98 -1.95 7.05
CA ALA A 220 -14.62 -1.82 8.35
C ALA A 220 -15.95 -2.59 8.38
N GLY A 221 -15.86 -3.92 8.33
CA GLY A 221 -16.92 -4.85 8.75
C GLY A 221 -18.35 -4.60 8.26
N SER A 222 -18.77 -5.42 7.29
CA SER A 222 -20.07 -6.07 7.41
C SER A 222 -19.97 -7.51 6.91
N ASP A 223 -20.52 -8.45 7.69
CA ASP A 223 -20.84 -9.81 7.28
C ASP A 223 -22.10 -9.84 6.38
N GLU A 224 -22.34 -8.78 5.61
CA GLU A 224 -23.43 -8.77 4.64
C GLU A 224 -22.98 -9.42 3.33
N PRO A 225 -23.83 -10.27 2.72
CA PRO A 225 -23.50 -10.86 1.44
C PRO A 225 -23.39 -9.76 0.39
N ALA A 226 -22.16 -9.45 -0.03
CA ALA A 226 -21.89 -8.51 -1.11
C ALA A 226 -22.75 -8.85 -2.33
N THR A 227 -23.48 -7.85 -2.85
CA THR A 227 -24.28 -7.97 -4.07
C THR A 227 -23.39 -8.47 -5.23
N PRO A 228 -23.94 -9.15 -6.24
CA PRO A 228 -23.18 -9.56 -7.42
C PRO A 228 -22.35 -8.40 -7.97
N THR A 229 -22.96 -7.22 -8.17
CA THR A 229 -22.28 -5.97 -8.60
C THR A 229 -21.15 -5.55 -7.71
N GLY A 230 -21.34 -5.62 -6.39
CA GLY A 230 -20.26 -5.37 -5.45
C GLY A 230 -19.08 -6.33 -5.65
N LYS A 231 -19.35 -7.63 -5.84
CA LYS A 231 -18.32 -8.65 -6.08
C LYS A 231 -17.58 -8.43 -7.39
N ALA A 232 -18.27 -8.14 -8.51
CA ALA A 232 -17.57 -7.90 -9.78
C ALA A 232 -16.76 -6.61 -9.78
N GLN A 233 -17.23 -5.55 -9.13
CA GLN A 233 -16.42 -4.35 -8.95
C GLN A 233 -15.17 -4.63 -8.10
N ALA A 234 -15.28 -5.49 -7.08
CA ALA A 234 -14.13 -5.95 -6.31
C ALA A 234 -13.12 -6.70 -7.20
N THR A 235 -13.61 -7.66 -7.99
CA THR A 235 -12.80 -8.48 -8.89
C THR A 235 -12.16 -7.67 -10.01
N LEU A 236 -12.88 -6.70 -10.59
CA LEU A 236 -12.33 -5.82 -11.61
C LEU A 236 -11.18 -4.98 -11.07
N LEU A 237 -11.33 -4.41 -9.88
CA LEU A 237 -10.26 -3.63 -9.30
C LEU A 237 -9.09 -4.49 -8.81
N GLU A 238 -9.39 -5.73 -8.44
CA GLU A 238 -8.39 -6.76 -8.18
C GLU A 238 -7.59 -7.08 -9.46
N LEU A 239 -8.24 -7.14 -10.63
CA LEU A 239 -7.59 -7.25 -11.94
C LEU A 239 -6.78 -5.99 -12.28
N GLU A 240 -7.33 -4.78 -12.12
CA GLU A 240 -6.60 -3.53 -12.35
C GLU A 240 -5.28 -3.49 -11.53
N ARG A 241 -5.34 -3.92 -10.27
CA ARG A 241 -4.15 -4.03 -9.41
C ARG A 241 -3.17 -5.11 -9.86
N LEU A 242 -3.67 -6.22 -10.40
CA LEU A 242 -2.82 -7.26 -11.00
C LEU A 242 -2.04 -6.68 -12.18
N PHE A 243 -2.66 -5.86 -13.01
CA PHE A 243 -2.04 -5.25 -14.18
C PHE A 243 -1.11 -4.08 -13.86
N ASP A 244 -1.40 -3.29 -12.84
CA ASP A 244 -0.51 -2.20 -12.38
C ASP A 244 0.83 -2.72 -11.76
N THR A 245 0.99 -4.04 -11.67
CA THR A 245 2.19 -4.72 -11.15
C THR A 245 2.71 -5.82 -12.08
N ALA A 246 2.09 -5.99 -13.25
CA ALA A 246 2.53 -6.91 -14.30
C ALA A 246 3.54 -6.21 -15.21
N ASP A 247 4.26 -6.99 -16.04
CA ASP A 247 5.15 -6.43 -17.06
C ASP A 247 4.38 -5.43 -17.95
N ALA A 248 5.01 -4.31 -18.27
CA ALA A 248 4.34 -3.16 -18.92
C ALA A 248 3.65 -3.53 -20.25
N GLY A 249 4.25 -4.41 -21.06
CA GLY A 249 3.67 -4.83 -22.35
C GLY A 249 2.34 -5.57 -22.20
N PRO A 250 2.29 -6.72 -21.49
CA PRO A 250 1.03 -7.42 -21.22
C PRO A 250 -0.02 -6.57 -20.48
N ALA A 251 0.41 -5.64 -19.63
CA ALA A 251 -0.49 -4.73 -18.92
C ALA A 251 -1.12 -3.65 -19.80
N GLU A 252 -0.41 -3.16 -20.82
CA GLU A 252 -0.96 -2.24 -21.82
C GLU A 252 -1.91 -2.96 -22.78
N GLU A 253 -1.55 -4.17 -23.24
CA GLU A 253 -2.42 -4.97 -24.12
C GLU A 253 -3.75 -5.36 -23.45
N ALA A 254 -3.73 -5.61 -22.14
CA ALA A 254 -4.92 -5.99 -21.39
C ALA A 254 -5.82 -4.80 -20.98
N ARG A 255 -5.30 -3.57 -21.02
CA ARG A 255 -6.01 -2.38 -20.51
C ARG A 255 -7.37 -2.13 -21.20
N PRO A 256 -7.49 -2.22 -22.55
CA PRO A 256 -8.78 -2.04 -23.22
C PRO A 256 -9.84 -3.06 -22.79
N HIS A 257 -9.42 -4.29 -22.45
CA HIS A 257 -10.32 -5.35 -22.01
C HIS A 257 -10.83 -5.11 -20.58
N LEU A 258 -10.00 -4.55 -19.71
CA LEU A 258 -10.43 -4.14 -18.36
C LEU A 258 -11.40 -2.98 -18.43
N ASP A 259 -11.14 -1.99 -19.28
CA ASP A 259 -12.04 -0.85 -19.48
C ASP A 259 -13.40 -1.31 -20.03
N GLU A 260 -13.41 -2.30 -20.92
CA GLU A 260 -14.63 -2.91 -21.43
C GLU A 260 -15.39 -3.69 -20.34
N LEU A 261 -14.70 -4.49 -19.52
CA LEU A 261 -15.29 -5.15 -18.36
C LEU A 261 -15.87 -4.14 -17.35
N ALA A 262 -15.19 -3.02 -17.12
CA ALA A 262 -15.68 -1.92 -16.31
C ALA A 262 -16.99 -1.34 -16.85
N GLN A 263 -17.06 -1.10 -18.16
CA GLN A 263 -18.27 -0.62 -18.82
C GLN A 263 -19.40 -1.65 -18.75
N ILE A 264 -19.11 -2.94 -18.91
CA ILE A 264 -20.11 -4.03 -18.79
C ILE A 264 -20.68 -4.09 -17.37
N ILE A 265 -19.83 -4.03 -16.35
CA ILE A 265 -20.27 -4.04 -14.95
C ILE A 265 -21.10 -2.79 -14.63
N GLN A 266 -20.73 -1.63 -15.18
CA GLN A 266 -21.48 -0.38 -15.01
C GLN A 266 -22.83 -0.37 -15.75
N ARG A 267 -22.92 -1.00 -16.93
CA ARG A 267 -24.14 -1.01 -17.77
C ARG A 267 -25.08 -2.17 -17.48
N GLY A 268 -24.57 -3.29 -17.01
CA GLY A 268 -25.26 -4.58 -17.08
C GLY A 268 -25.88 -5.09 -15.79
N TRP A 269 -25.45 -4.62 -14.62
CA TRP A 269 -25.91 -5.15 -13.33
C TRP A 269 -26.61 -4.10 -12.46
N ALA A 270 -27.40 -3.25 -13.11
CA ALA A 270 -28.29 -2.27 -12.49
C ALA A 270 -29.73 -2.79 -12.30
N ASP A 271 -29.94 -4.11 -12.36
CA ASP A 271 -31.22 -4.78 -12.05
C ASP A 271 -31.09 -5.63 -10.76
#